data_AF-A0A436WPN8-F1
#
_entry.id   AF-A0A436WPN8-F1
#
_cell.length_a   1.000
_cell.length_b   1.000
_cell.length_c   1.000
_cell.angle_alpha   90.00
_cell.angle_beta   90.00
_cell.angle_gamma   90.00
#
_symmetry.space_group_name_H-M   'P 1'
#
loop_
_entity.id
_entity.type
_entity.pdbx_description
1 polymer ?
#
loop_
_entity_poly.entity_id
_entity_poly.type
_entity_poly.pdbx_seq_one_letter_code
_entity_poly.pdbx_strand_id
1 'polypeptide(L)'
;MSISQASLTLDEAPYRRPSEFRRGVAASTPVLLGIIPYALVLGAQAAQKGLSVVEVPLMTGMNFAGGSEFAAIQLWTSPPHILLIAAITLLVNSRHFLMGAALAPFLSHLPRR
;
A
#
# COMPACT_ATOMS: atom_id res chain seq x y z
N MET A 1 19.81 -50.88 -26.77
CA MET A 1 19.75 -49.42 -27.01
C MET A 1 19.12 -48.81 -25.76
N SER A 2 19.93 -48.13 -24.94
CA SER A 2 19.63 -47.84 -23.53
C SER A 2 18.63 -46.68 -23.37
N ILE A 3 17.64 -46.89 -22.51
CA ILE A 3 16.59 -45.94 -22.09
C ILE A 3 17.19 -44.68 -21.42
N SER A 4 18.49 -44.72 -21.08
CA SER A 4 19.27 -43.62 -20.50
C SER A 4 19.48 -42.40 -21.43
N GLN A 5 19.33 -42.57 -22.75
CA GLN A 5 19.52 -41.47 -23.71
C GLN A 5 18.28 -40.57 -23.87
N ALA A 6 17.09 -41.03 -23.46
CA ALA A 6 15.83 -40.29 -23.64
C ALA A 6 15.60 -39.21 -22.56
N SER A 7 16.25 -39.32 -21.39
CA SER A 7 16.14 -38.35 -20.30
C SER A 7 17.11 -37.17 -20.43
N LEU A 8 18.10 -37.25 -21.32
CA LEU A 8 19.15 -36.24 -21.49
C LEU A 8 18.74 -35.05 -22.38
N THR A 9 17.53 -35.07 -22.95
CA THR A 9 17.09 -34.06 -23.94
C THR A 9 16.01 -33.10 -23.43
N LEU A 10 15.53 -33.24 -22.20
CA LEU A 10 14.40 -32.46 -21.68
C LEU A 10 14.76 -31.24 -20.81
N ASP A 11 16.05 -30.98 -20.54
CA ASP A 11 16.43 -30.11 -19.40
C ASP A 11 16.99 -28.72 -19.76
N GLU A 12 16.83 -28.24 -20.99
CA GLU A 12 17.41 -26.94 -21.39
C GLU A 12 16.41 -26.05 -22.14
N ALA A 13 15.20 -25.89 -21.60
CA ALA A 13 14.36 -24.74 -21.95
C ALA A 13 14.71 -23.59 -21.00
N PRO A 14 15.30 -22.47 -21.48
CA PRO A 14 15.63 -21.35 -20.61
C PRO A 14 14.33 -20.81 -19.99
N TYR A 15 14.18 -20.97 -18.68
CA TYR A 15 13.09 -20.32 -17.94
C TYR A 15 13.35 -18.80 -17.97
N ARG A 16 12.86 -18.12 -19.02
CA ARG A 16 12.82 -16.65 -19.09
C ARG A 16 11.87 -16.17 -18.00
N ARG A 17 12.41 -15.96 -16.79
CA ARG A 17 11.72 -15.17 -15.77
C ARG A 17 11.42 -13.81 -16.39
N PRO A 18 10.16 -13.36 -16.44
CA PRO A 18 9.88 -11.95 -16.66
C PRO A 18 10.75 -11.16 -15.69
N SER A 19 11.26 -9.99 -16.10
CA SER A 19 11.98 -9.16 -15.14
C SER A 19 11.11 -8.96 -13.91
N GLU A 20 11.67 -9.23 -12.73
CA GLU A 20 10.94 -9.19 -11.46
C GLU A 20 10.19 -7.87 -11.28
N PHE A 21 10.76 -6.78 -11.81
CA PHE A 21 10.13 -5.47 -11.96
C PHE A 21 8.82 -5.51 -12.75
N ARG A 22 8.81 -6.09 -13.96
CA ARG A 22 7.58 -6.21 -14.78
C ARG A 22 6.52 -7.05 -14.09
N ARG A 23 6.93 -8.09 -13.35
CA ARG A 23 5.98 -8.91 -12.56
C ARG A 23 5.38 -8.08 -11.42
N GLY A 24 6.19 -7.30 -10.71
CA GLY A 24 5.72 -6.38 -9.67
C GLY A 24 4.77 -5.31 -10.20
N VAL A 25 5.09 -4.70 -11.35
CA VAL A 25 4.20 -3.74 -12.03
C VAL A 25 2.86 -4.41 -12.35
N ALA A 26 2.87 -5.54 -13.05
CA ALA A 26 1.64 -6.25 -13.43
C ALA A 26 0.79 -6.67 -12.21
N ALA A 27 1.44 -7.12 -11.13
CA ALA A 27 0.75 -7.50 -9.89
C ALA A 27 0.14 -6.29 -9.15
N SER A 28 0.76 -5.11 -9.26
CA SER A 28 0.31 -3.90 -8.56
C SER A 28 -0.74 -3.11 -9.35
N THR A 29 -0.78 -3.22 -10.69
CA THR A 29 -1.69 -2.47 -11.55
C THR A 29 -3.16 -2.51 -11.10
N PRO A 30 -3.76 -3.67 -10.77
CA PRO A 30 -5.16 -3.71 -10.34
C PRO A 30 -5.41 -2.92 -9.05
N VAL A 31 -4.45 -2.96 -8.13
CA VAL A 31 -4.52 -2.21 -6.86
C VAL A 31 -4.44 -0.71 -7.13
N LEU A 32 -3.54 -0.28 -8.01
CA LEU A 32 -3.38 1.13 -8.38
C LEU A 32 -4.65 1.70 -9.05
N LEU A 33 -5.34 0.92 -9.87
CA LEU A 33 -6.63 1.34 -10.44
C LEU A 33 -7.69 1.60 -9.37
N GLY A 34 -7.67 0.82 -8.28
CA GLY A 34 -8.54 1.05 -7.12
C GLY A 34 -8.28 2.37 -6.38
N ILE A 35 -7.10 2.98 -6.55
CA ILE A 35 -6.73 4.27 -5.92
C ILE A 35 -7.40 5.45 -6.62
N ILE A 36 -7.80 5.32 -7.89
CA ILE A 36 -8.41 6.42 -8.65
C ILE A 36 -9.64 7.03 -7.95
N PRO A 37 -10.69 6.25 -7.61
CA PRO A 37 -11.85 6.81 -6.91
C PRO A 37 -11.49 7.40 -5.54
N TYR A 38 -10.57 6.75 -4.81
CA TYR A 38 -10.06 7.25 -3.54
C TYR A 38 -9.44 8.66 -3.70
N ALA A 39 -8.54 8.82 -4.67
CA ALA A 39 -7.83 10.07 -4.93
C ALA A 39 -8.79 11.19 -5.38
N LEU A 40 -9.82 10.85 -6.17
CA LEU A 40 -10.83 11.81 -6.60
C LEU A 40 -11.64 12.35 -5.41
N VAL A 41 -12.11 11.48 -4.52
CA VAL A 41 -12.90 11.90 -3.35
C VAL A 41 -12.04 12.69 -2.36
N LEU A 42 -10.79 12.26 -2.14
CA LEU A 42 -9.86 12.96 -1.26
C LEU A 42 -9.50 14.34 -1.80
N GLY A 43 -9.19 14.43 -3.10
CA GLY A 43 -8.91 15.69 -3.79
C GLY A 43 -10.09 16.65 -3.78
N ALA A 44 -11.31 16.15 -3.97
CA ALA A 44 -12.53 16.96 -3.88
C ALA A 44 -12.76 17.53 -2.47
N GLN A 45 -12.47 16.76 -1.42
CA GLN A 45 -12.54 17.27 -0.03
C GLN A 45 -11.43 18.28 0.26
N ALA A 46 -10.21 18.02 -0.23
CA ALA A 46 -9.09 18.92 -0.04
C ALA A 46 -9.32 20.28 -0.73
N ALA A 47 -9.87 20.27 -1.95
CA ALA A 47 -10.22 21.47 -2.70
C ALA A 47 -11.26 22.33 -1.94
N GLN A 48 -12.26 21.71 -1.31
CA GLN A 48 -13.24 22.41 -0.47
C GLN A 48 -12.61 23.07 0.77
N LYS A 49 -11.50 22.51 1.26
CA LYS A 49 -10.73 23.06 2.39
C LYS A 49 -9.69 24.10 1.96
N GLY A 50 -9.57 24.39 0.67
CA GLY A 50 -8.61 25.34 0.13
C GLY A 50 -7.16 24.86 0.15
N LEU A 51 -6.93 23.55 0.29
CA LEU A 51 -5.58 22.97 0.18
C LEU A 51 -5.07 23.09 -1.25
N SER A 52 -3.80 23.47 -1.39
CA SER A 52 -3.12 23.61 -2.67
C SER A 52 -2.85 22.27 -3.34
N VAL A 53 -2.60 22.32 -4.64
CA VAL A 53 -2.22 21.18 -5.48
C VAL A 53 -0.92 20.51 -5.01
N VAL A 54 -0.10 21.19 -4.21
CA VAL A 54 1.16 20.67 -3.66
C VAL A 54 0.98 20.10 -2.26
N GLU A 55 0.14 20.71 -1.43
CA GLU A 55 -0.12 20.24 -0.06
C GLU A 55 -0.76 18.85 -0.03
N VAL A 56 -1.69 18.57 -0.96
CA VAL A 56 -2.38 17.28 -0.98
C VAL A 56 -1.43 16.12 -1.29
N PRO A 57 -0.62 16.14 -2.39
CA PRO A 57 0.37 15.09 -2.64
C PRO A 57 1.44 14.97 -1.55
N LEU A 58 1.84 16.08 -0.91
CA LEU A 58 2.78 16.04 0.20
C LEU A 58 2.17 15.35 1.42
N MET A 59 0.94 15.69 1.76
CA MET A 59 0.20 15.07 2.86
C MET A 59 0.01 13.57 2.63
N THR A 60 -0.47 13.18 1.45
CA THR A 60 -0.69 11.76 1.13
C THR A 60 0.62 10.98 1.01
N GLY A 61 1.66 11.59 0.44
CA GLY A 61 3.00 11.00 0.33
C GLY A 61 3.67 10.79 1.69
N MET A 62 3.48 11.70 2.65
CA MET A 62 4.03 11.57 4.00
C MET A 62 3.21 10.65 4.91
N ASN A 63 1.87 10.72 4.85
CA ASN A 63 1.00 9.96 5.74
C ASN A 63 0.82 8.51 5.28
N PHE A 64 0.69 8.29 3.96
CA PHE A 64 0.52 6.98 3.32
C PHE A 64 -0.45 6.04 4.06
N ALA A 65 -1.55 6.60 4.57
CA ALA A 65 -2.41 5.91 5.54
C ALA A 65 -3.83 5.70 5.04
N GLY A 66 -4.20 6.28 3.90
CA GLY A 66 -5.52 6.09 3.30
C GLY A 66 -6.61 6.73 4.16
N GLY A 67 -7.31 5.94 4.96
CA GLY A 67 -8.49 6.38 5.73
C GLY A 67 -8.27 7.57 6.67
N SER A 68 -7.09 7.71 7.28
CA SER A 68 -6.82 8.86 8.16
C SER A 68 -6.62 10.18 7.39
N GLU A 69 -6.33 10.13 6.08
CA GLU A 69 -6.18 11.32 5.24
C GLU A 69 -7.52 12.04 5.07
N PHE A 70 -8.62 11.28 4.95
CA PHE A 70 -9.97 11.84 4.97
C PHE A 70 -10.28 12.55 6.29
N ALA A 71 -9.97 11.91 7.42
CA ALA A 71 -10.19 12.51 8.73
C ALA A 71 -9.35 13.79 8.91
N ALA A 72 -8.08 13.76 8.51
CA ALA A 72 -7.18 14.90 8.60
C ALA A 72 -7.66 16.09 7.76
N ILE A 73 -8.11 15.87 6.51
CA ILE A 73 -8.69 16.93 5.67
C ILE A 73 -10.00 17.46 6.28
N GLN A 74 -10.86 16.59 6.81
CA GLN A 74 -12.12 17.03 7.43
C GLN A 74 -11.89 17.91 8.66
N LEU A 75 -10.86 17.60 9.46
CA LEU A 75 -10.43 18.38 10.61
C LEU A 75 -9.57 19.61 10.24
N TRP A 76 -9.17 19.73 8.98
CA TRP A 76 -8.32 20.84 8.53
C TRP A 76 -9.03 22.18 8.70
N THR A 77 -8.36 23.07 9.42
CA THR A 77 -8.80 24.39 9.86
C THR A 77 -7.62 25.36 9.75
N SER A 78 -7.89 26.67 9.77
CA SER A 78 -6.86 27.70 9.76
C SER A 78 -7.03 28.62 10.98
N PRO A 79 -6.16 28.53 12.02
CA PRO A 79 -4.98 27.66 12.12
C PRO A 79 -5.32 26.18 12.41
N PRO A 80 -4.47 25.22 12.00
CA PRO A 80 -4.76 23.80 12.18
C PRO A 80 -4.57 23.33 13.64
N HIS A 81 -5.53 22.55 14.14
CA HIS A 81 -5.41 21.86 15.43
C HIS A 81 -4.54 20.59 15.32
N ILE A 82 -3.22 20.77 15.26
CA ILE A 82 -2.24 19.71 14.98
C ILE A 82 -2.39 18.51 15.94
N LEU A 83 -2.54 18.74 17.24
CA LEU A 83 -2.67 17.67 18.23
C LEU A 83 -3.93 16.82 17.99
N LEU A 84 -5.05 17.45 17.63
CA LEU A 84 -6.29 16.75 17.34
C LEU A 84 -6.16 15.92 16.05
N ILE A 85 -5.60 16.51 15.00
CA ILE A 85 -5.34 15.80 13.73
C ILE A 85 -4.40 14.61 13.97
N ALA A 86 -3.36 14.77 14.78
CA ALA A 86 -2.42 13.70 15.12
C ALA A 86 -3.11 12.59 15.93
N ALA A 87 -3.91 12.94 16.93
CA ALA A 87 -4.63 11.96 17.75
C ALA A 87 -5.64 11.15 16.94
N ILE A 88 -6.42 11.81 16.07
CA ILE A 88 -7.38 11.12 15.18
C ILE A 88 -6.63 10.26 14.15
N THR A 89 -5.55 10.78 13.57
CA THR A 89 -4.71 10.02 12.63
C THR A 89 -4.14 8.77 13.29
N LEU A 90 -3.62 8.87 14.51
CA LEU A 90 -3.12 7.75 15.30
C LEU A 90 -4.23 6.74 15.60
N LEU A 91 -5.41 7.23 16.02
CA LEU A 91 -6.55 6.40 16.34
C LEU A 91 -7.03 5.59 15.13
N VAL A 92 -7.18 6.22 13.97
CA VAL A 92 -7.56 5.55 12.71
C VAL A 92 -6.47 4.55 12.28
N ASN A 93 -5.19 4.92 12.44
CA ASN A 93 -4.07 4.06 12.10
C ASN A 93 -3.84 2.91 13.09
N SER A 94 -4.46 2.91 14.27
CA SER A 94 -4.39 1.80 15.23
C SER A 94 -4.83 0.45 14.65
N ARG A 95 -5.51 0.46 13.49
CA ARG A 95 -5.74 -0.73 12.65
C ARG A 95 -4.48 -1.56 12.41
N HIS A 96 -3.30 -0.95 12.36
CA HIS A 96 -2.04 -1.67 12.18
C HIS A 96 -1.70 -2.54 13.39
N PHE A 97 -2.07 -2.14 14.61
CA PHE A 97 -1.94 -3.00 15.79
C PHE A 97 -2.85 -4.22 15.69
N LEU A 98 -4.10 -4.02 15.24
CA LEU A 98 -5.05 -5.12 15.04
C LEU A 98 -4.61 -6.05 13.91
N MET A 99 -4.13 -5.51 12.79
CA MET A 99 -3.56 -6.29 11.69
C MET A 99 -2.33 -7.09 12.15
N GLY A 100 -1.44 -6.47 12.93
CA GLY A 100 -0.29 -7.15 13.52
C GLY A 100 -0.71 -8.26 14.48
N ALA A 101 -1.68 -8.01 15.35
CA ALA A 101 -2.22 -9.01 16.27
C ALA A 101 -2.92 -10.16 15.53
N ALA A 102 -3.67 -9.87 14.46
CA ALA A 102 -4.31 -10.87 13.62
C ALA A 102 -3.31 -11.71 12.81
N LEU A 103 -2.17 -11.12 12.44
CA LEU A 103 -1.09 -11.82 11.75
C LEU A 103 -0.22 -12.67 12.71
N ALA A 104 -0.14 -12.30 13.98
CA ALA A 104 0.71 -12.96 14.98
C ALA A 104 0.54 -14.50 15.07
N PRO A 105 -0.67 -15.08 15.04
CA PRO A 105 -0.85 -16.54 15.05
C PRO A 105 -0.23 -17.23 13.83
N PHE A 106 -0.29 -16.61 12.65
CA PHE A 106 0.28 -17.15 11.42
C PHE A 106 1.80 -17.07 11.40
N LEU A 107 2.40 -16.17 12.18
CA LEU A 107 3.86 -16.04 12.29
C LEU A 107 4.46 -16.90 13.41
N SER A 108 3.62 -17.55 14.23
CA SER A 108 4.05 -18.31 15.42
C SER A 108 4.96 -19.50 15.09
N HIS A 109 4.89 -20.04 13.86
CA HIS A 109 5.71 -21.15 13.41
C HIS A 109 7.09 -20.74 12.88
N LEU A 110 7.38 -19.43 12.80
CA LEU A 110 8.67 -18.93 12.34
C LEU A 110 9.68 -18.87 13.49
N PRO A 111 10.97 -19.18 13.24
CA PRO A 111 12.01 -19.07 14.26
C PRO A 111 12.12 -17.61 14.72
N ARG A 112 12.03 -17.39 16.04
CA ARG A 112 12.29 -16.09 16.66
C ARG A 112 13.77 -15.76 16.48
N ARG A 113 14.09 -14.92 15.51
CA ARG A 113 15.42 -14.34 15.32
C ARG A 113 15.49 -12.96 15.96
#